data_AF-A0A0D2NYJ2-F1
#
_entry.id   AF-A0A0D2NYJ2-F1
#
_cell.length_a   1.000
_cell.length_b   1.000
_cell.length_c   1.000
_cell.angle_alpha   90.00
_cell.angle_beta   90.00
_cell.angle_gamma   90.00
#
_symmetry.space_group_name_H-M   'P 1'
#
loop_
_entity.id
_entity.type
_entity.pdbx_description
1 polymer ?
#
loop_
_entity_poly.entity_id
_entity_poly.type
_entity_poly.pdbx_seq_one_letter_code
_entity_poly.pdbx_strand_id
1 'polypeptide(L)'
;MSDLLQQKATPIENRWKFWNPDFDRLLGGLAAQTLSPGLYQWTTSVNVITSLTLTGSPTDVWIFQVQGDLLFNAGTLTTLAGGALSKNIFWVISGSVTLQGGALLEGVILGATNVALISGASVNGRILAQTAVTLQESTVKPA
;
A
#
# COMPACT_ATOMS: atom_id res chain seq x y z
N MET A 1 -28.75 22.35 28.35
CA MET A 1 -29.81 21.63 27.61
C MET A 1 -29.67 21.99 26.14
N SER A 2 -28.77 21.29 25.43
CA SER A 2 -28.61 21.40 23.98
C SER A 2 -27.71 20.24 23.52
N ASP A 3 -28.24 19.03 23.60
CA ASP A 3 -27.65 17.86 22.94
C ASP A 3 -28.75 17.20 22.10
N LEU A 4 -28.92 17.75 20.90
CA LEU A 4 -29.86 17.29 19.88
C LEU A 4 -29.25 17.51 18.50
N LEU A 5 -27.99 17.08 18.26
CA LEU A 5 -27.43 16.99 16.90
C LEU A 5 -26.37 15.87 16.78
N GLN A 6 -26.70 14.65 17.21
CA GLN A 6 -26.08 13.45 16.62
C GLN A 6 -27.10 12.78 15.69
N GLN A 7 -27.04 13.18 14.43
CA GLN A 7 -27.88 12.71 13.35
C GLN A 7 -27.49 11.27 13.00
N LYS A 8 -28.41 10.33 13.24
CA LYS A 8 -28.29 8.94 12.75
C LYS A 8 -28.35 8.94 11.23
N ALA A 9 -27.20 8.71 10.59
CA ALA A 9 -27.08 8.63 9.13
C ALA A 9 -27.90 7.46 8.55
N THR A 10 -28.57 7.71 7.43
CA THR A 10 -29.42 6.74 6.71
C THR A 10 -28.61 5.92 5.69
N PRO A 11 -29.12 4.79 5.15
CA PRO A 11 -28.34 3.86 4.33
C PRO A 11 -27.66 4.45 3.07
N ILE A 12 -28.19 5.54 2.52
CA ILE A 12 -27.62 6.22 1.34
C ILE A 12 -26.34 7.00 1.66
N GLU A 13 -26.19 7.53 2.88
CA GLU A 13 -25.00 8.28 3.29
C GLU A 13 -23.77 7.36 3.48
N ASN A 14 -23.99 6.06 3.69
CA ASN A 14 -22.92 5.07 3.73
C ASN A 14 -22.36 4.72 2.33
N ARG A 15 -23.02 5.10 1.22
CA ARG A 15 -22.49 4.83 -0.13
C ARG A 15 -21.31 5.71 -0.51
N TRP A 16 -21.02 6.76 0.24
CA TRP A 16 -19.98 7.75 -0.09
C TRP A 16 -18.68 7.56 0.71
N LYS A 17 -18.61 6.51 1.55
CA LYS A 17 -17.37 6.12 2.24
C LYS A 17 -16.29 5.54 1.31
N PHE A 18 -16.61 5.18 0.07
CA PHE A 18 -15.60 4.77 -0.93
C PHE A 18 -14.64 5.90 -1.34
N TRP A 19 -15.00 7.16 -1.07
CA TRP A 19 -14.17 8.34 -1.37
C TRP A 19 -13.58 9.01 -0.12
N ASN A 20 -13.79 8.41 1.06
CA ASN A 20 -13.20 8.89 2.31
C ASN A 20 -12.12 7.88 2.71
N PRO A 21 -10.82 8.22 2.65
CA PRO A 21 -9.79 7.30 3.15
C PRO A 21 -10.09 6.99 4.62
N ASP A 22 -10.12 5.71 4.97
CA ASP A 22 -10.49 5.25 6.34
C ASP A 22 -9.49 5.73 7.41
N PHE A 23 -8.32 6.22 6.99
CA PHE A 23 -7.30 6.78 7.87
C PHE A 23 -6.78 8.10 7.31
N ASP A 24 -7.26 9.20 7.89
CA ASP A 24 -6.75 10.55 7.67
C ASP A 24 -5.31 10.61 8.20
N ARG A 25 -4.36 10.51 7.26
CA ARG A 25 -2.97 11.02 7.35
C ARG A 25 -2.08 10.34 8.39
N LEU A 26 -1.59 9.16 8.03
CA LEU A 26 -0.28 8.70 8.49
C LEU A 26 0.78 9.69 7.97
N LEU A 27 1.14 10.65 8.82
CA LEU A 27 2.07 11.73 8.53
C LEU A 27 3.42 11.16 8.03
N GLY A 28 3.65 11.26 6.72
CA GLY A 28 4.97 11.18 6.08
C GLY A 28 5.70 9.83 6.10
N GLY A 29 5.15 8.77 6.70
CA GLY A 29 5.81 7.47 6.72
C GLY A 29 4.91 6.33 7.19
N LEU A 30 5.13 5.16 6.59
CA LEU A 30 4.62 3.88 7.08
C LEU A 30 5.67 3.33 8.05
N ALA A 31 5.50 3.61 9.33
CA ALA A 31 6.38 3.12 10.40
C ALA A 31 5.61 2.18 11.33
N ALA A 32 6.09 0.94 11.47
CA ALA A 32 5.71 -0.08 12.45
C ALA A 32 4.19 -0.22 12.64
N GLN A 33 3.49 -0.50 11.54
CA GLN A 33 2.05 -0.58 11.53
C GLN A 33 1.56 -1.96 11.13
N THR A 34 0.62 -2.45 11.94
CA THR A 34 -0.32 -3.48 11.53
C THR A 34 -1.50 -2.77 10.87
N LEU A 35 -1.67 -2.99 9.57
CA LEU A 35 -2.69 -2.35 8.76
C LEU A 35 -3.84 -3.32 8.53
N SER A 36 -5.03 -2.90 8.92
CA SER A 36 -6.29 -3.56 8.59
C SER A 36 -6.62 -3.38 7.10
N PRO A 37 -7.55 -4.15 6.53
CA PRO A 37 -8.05 -3.91 5.17
C PRO A 37 -8.59 -2.49 5.02
N GLY A 38 -8.41 -1.89 3.84
CA GLY A 38 -8.92 -0.54 3.58
C GLY A 38 -8.18 0.24 2.50
N LEU A 39 -8.61 1.49 2.34
CA LEU A 39 -8.01 2.49 1.44
C LEU A 39 -7.10 3.43 2.22
N TYR A 40 -5.85 3.52 1.78
CA TYR A 40 -4.82 4.39 2.33
C TYR A 40 -4.36 5.37 1.27
N GLN A 41 -4.36 6.67 1.57
CA GLN A 41 -4.07 7.72 0.61
C GLN A 41 -3.01 8.69 1.12
N TRP A 42 -2.06 9.03 0.25
CA TRP A 42 -1.07 10.07 0.48
C TRP A 42 -0.97 10.99 -0.74
N THR A 43 -1.00 12.30 -0.47
CA THR A 43 -0.74 13.33 -1.49
C THR A 43 0.76 13.61 -1.68
N THR A 44 1.61 13.01 -0.86
CA THR A 44 3.08 13.14 -0.88
C THR A 44 3.73 11.79 -1.13
N SER A 45 5.05 11.79 -1.30
CA SER A 45 5.84 10.56 -1.32
C SER A 45 5.73 9.83 0.02
N VAL A 46 5.87 8.50 -0.02
CA VAL A 46 5.82 7.59 1.12
C VAL A 46 7.13 6.83 1.21
N ASN A 47 7.72 6.82 2.40
CA ASN A 47 8.85 5.96 2.73
C ASN A 47 8.42 4.89 3.74
N VAL A 48 8.66 3.63 3.38
CA VAL A 48 8.55 2.48 4.28
C VAL A 48 9.89 2.32 4.95
N ILE A 49 10.01 2.93 6.14
CA ILE A 49 11.25 2.96 6.93
C ILE A 49 11.38 1.71 7.79
N THR A 50 10.25 1.15 8.24
CA THR A 50 10.20 -0.10 9.02
C THR A 50 9.16 -1.04 8.42
N SER A 51 9.35 -2.35 8.66
CA SER A 51 8.48 -3.39 8.13
C SER A 51 7.01 -3.21 8.52
N LEU A 52 6.12 -3.65 7.64
CA LEU A 52 4.67 -3.53 7.74
C LEU A 52 4.05 -4.90 7.95
N THR A 53 2.92 -4.96 8.66
CA THR A 53 2.10 -6.17 8.74
C THR A 53 0.72 -5.86 8.18
N LEU A 54 0.26 -6.61 7.18
CA LEU A 54 -1.10 -6.55 6.66
C LEU A 54 -1.88 -7.71 7.23
N THR A 55 -2.91 -7.42 8.05
CA THR A 55 -3.69 -8.46 8.73
C THR A 55 -5.14 -8.41 8.31
N GLY A 56 -5.65 -9.53 7.81
CA GLY A 56 -7.05 -9.65 7.41
C GLY A 56 -7.33 -11.03 6.81
N SER A 57 -8.57 -11.22 6.37
CA SER A 57 -9.04 -12.46 5.78
C SER A 57 -8.56 -12.65 4.32
N PRO A 58 -8.69 -13.87 3.75
CA PRO A 58 -8.35 -14.13 2.34
C PRO A 58 -9.18 -13.36 1.31
N THR A 59 -10.29 -12.74 1.71
CA THR A 59 -11.16 -11.94 0.84
C THR A 59 -10.97 -10.44 1.02
N ASP A 60 -10.17 -10.03 2.00
CA ASP A 60 -9.96 -8.63 2.32
C ASP A 60 -8.99 -7.98 1.33
N VAL A 61 -9.13 -6.67 1.17
CA VAL A 61 -8.43 -5.87 0.15
C VAL A 61 -7.73 -4.67 0.77
N TRP A 62 -6.53 -4.37 0.28
CA TRP A 62 -5.77 -3.17 0.61
C TRP A 62 -5.49 -2.37 -0.65
N ILE A 63 -5.74 -1.07 -0.60
CA ILE A 63 -5.39 -0.15 -1.68
C ILE A 63 -4.55 0.98 -1.09
N PHE A 64 -3.30 1.08 -1.55
CA PHE A 64 -2.37 2.15 -1.21
C PHE A 64 -2.26 3.10 -2.39
N GLN A 65 -2.75 4.32 -2.26
CA GLN A 65 -2.66 5.36 -3.29
C GLN A 65 -1.65 6.42 -2.87
N VAL A 66 -0.58 6.56 -3.64
CA VAL A 66 0.51 7.50 -3.37
C VAL A 66 0.67 8.43 -4.56
N GLN A 67 0.42 9.74 -4.36
CA GLN A 67 0.59 10.73 -5.42
C GLN A 67 2.07 11.11 -5.66
N GLY A 68 2.94 10.86 -4.69
CA GLY A 68 4.39 10.99 -4.86
C GLY A 68 5.08 9.67 -5.17
N ASP A 69 6.35 9.59 -4.79
CA ASP A 69 7.18 8.38 -4.91
C ASP A 69 6.90 7.40 -3.77
N LEU A 70 7.11 6.11 -4.04
CA LEU A 70 7.12 5.05 -3.03
C LEU A 70 8.53 4.48 -2.90
N LEU A 71 9.09 4.56 -1.69
CA LEU A 71 10.38 3.99 -1.35
C LEU A 71 10.22 2.92 -0.27
N PHE A 72 10.67 1.71 -0.55
CA PHE A 72 10.94 0.70 0.48
C PHE A 72 12.43 0.76 0.84
N ASN A 73 12.74 1.09 2.09
CA ASN A 73 14.12 1.09 2.58
C ASN A 73 14.71 -0.32 2.60
N ALA A 74 16.04 -0.41 2.67
CA ALA A 74 16.75 -1.68 2.61
C ALA A 74 16.30 -2.62 3.73
N GLY A 75 16.07 -3.90 3.39
CA GLY A 75 15.64 -4.94 4.32
C GLY A 75 14.23 -4.79 4.90
N THR A 76 13.43 -3.81 4.46
CA THR A 76 12.05 -3.65 4.93
C THR A 76 11.12 -4.68 4.30
N LEU A 77 10.23 -5.26 5.11
CA LEU A 77 9.37 -6.36 4.70
C LEU A 77 7.89 -6.01 4.83
N THR A 78 7.08 -6.55 3.93
CA THR A 78 5.63 -6.63 4.09
C THR A 78 5.26 -8.03 4.55
N THR A 79 4.74 -8.16 5.78
CA THR A 79 4.32 -9.44 6.35
C THR A 79 2.81 -9.59 6.20
N LEU A 80 2.34 -10.73 5.68
CA LEU A 80 0.91 -11.05 5.60
C LEU A 80 0.48 -11.90 6.81
N ALA A 81 -0.63 -11.54 7.44
CA ALA A 81 -1.19 -12.23 8.60
C ALA A 81 -2.72 -12.41 8.45
N GLY A 82 -3.30 -13.29 9.27
CA GLY A 82 -4.76 -13.51 9.32
C GLY A 82 -5.37 -14.24 8.11
N GLY A 83 -4.55 -14.60 7.11
CA GLY A 83 -5.00 -15.17 5.84
C GLY A 83 -4.96 -14.17 4.67
N ALA A 84 -4.45 -12.96 4.88
CA ALA A 84 -4.26 -11.98 3.82
C ALA A 84 -3.43 -12.56 2.66
N LEU A 85 -3.84 -12.22 1.42
CA LEU A 85 -3.21 -12.70 0.19
C LEU A 85 -2.66 -11.51 -0.59
N SER A 86 -1.43 -11.63 -1.08
CA SER A 86 -0.76 -10.61 -1.90
C SER A 86 -1.57 -10.21 -3.13
N LYS A 87 -2.29 -11.14 -3.77
CA LYS A 87 -3.16 -10.83 -4.91
C LYS A 87 -4.29 -9.83 -4.61
N ASN A 88 -4.61 -9.57 -3.34
CA ASN A 88 -5.63 -8.59 -2.92
C ASN A 88 -5.03 -7.26 -2.43
N ILE A 89 -3.73 -7.05 -2.61
CA ILE A 89 -3.02 -5.86 -2.16
C ILE A 89 -2.58 -5.05 -3.39
N PHE A 90 -2.99 -3.79 -3.46
CA PHE A 90 -2.76 -2.93 -4.61
C PHE A 90 -2.00 -1.67 -4.20
N TRP A 91 -0.89 -1.41 -4.89
CA TRP A 91 -0.04 -0.23 -4.72
C TRP A 91 -0.16 0.66 -5.97
N VAL A 92 -0.97 1.71 -5.89
CA VAL A 92 -1.24 2.67 -6.98
C VAL A 92 -0.38 3.91 -6.78
N ILE A 93 0.66 4.06 -7.60
CA ILE A 93 1.72 5.06 -7.39
C ILE A 93 1.83 5.98 -8.60
N SER A 94 1.67 7.29 -8.38
CA SER A 94 1.81 8.31 -9.43
C SER A 94 3.26 8.70 -9.70
N GLY A 95 4.13 8.62 -8.69
CA GLY A 95 5.56 8.82 -8.83
C GLY A 95 6.32 7.56 -9.21
N SER A 96 7.59 7.53 -8.83
CA SER A 96 8.47 6.37 -8.97
C SER A 96 8.28 5.37 -7.84
N VAL A 97 8.62 4.11 -8.10
CA VAL A 97 8.68 3.06 -7.07
C VAL A 97 10.10 2.55 -6.98
N THR A 98 10.69 2.58 -5.78
CA THR A 98 12.02 2.02 -5.54
C THR A 98 11.98 1.05 -4.37
N LEU A 99 12.42 -0.18 -4.61
CA LEU A 99 12.68 -1.17 -3.56
C LEU A 99 14.19 -1.31 -3.40
N GLN A 100 14.71 -0.88 -2.26
CA GLN A 100 16.11 -1.04 -1.90
C GLN A 100 16.46 -2.52 -1.63
N GLY A 101 17.75 -2.82 -1.57
CA GLY A 101 18.22 -4.20 -1.44
C GLY A 101 17.64 -4.92 -0.21
N GLY A 102 17.22 -6.16 -0.40
CA GLY A 102 16.59 -7.00 0.63
C GLY A 102 15.16 -6.60 1.00
N ALA A 103 14.57 -5.57 0.38
CA ALA A 103 13.19 -5.22 0.63
C ALA A 103 12.21 -6.25 0.02
N LEU A 104 11.10 -6.52 0.70
CA LEU A 104 10.03 -7.39 0.23
C LEU A 104 8.69 -6.65 0.19
N LEU A 105 8.13 -6.55 -1.02
CA LEU A 105 6.79 -6.03 -1.24
C LEU A 105 5.83 -7.19 -1.57
N GLU A 106 4.70 -7.21 -0.88
CA GLU A 106 3.57 -8.09 -1.17
C GLU A 106 2.50 -7.28 -1.91
N GLY A 107 2.13 -7.71 -3.12
CA GLY A 107 1.04 -7.10 -3.87
C GLY A 107 1.29 -6.78 -5.34
N VAL A 108 0.29 -6.16 -5.94
CA VAL A 108 0.28 -5.68 -7.32
C VAL A 108 0.68 -4.21 -7.33
N ILE A 109 1.80 -3.89 -7.97
CA ILE A 109 2.25 -2.52 -8.21
C ILE A 109 1.64 -2.00 -9.51
N LEU A 110 0.95 -0.87 -9.41
CA LEU A 110 0.40 -0.07 -10.50
C LEU A 110 1.16 1.27 -10.49
N GLY A 111 2.28 1.33 -11.21
CA GLY A 111 3.17 2.50 -11.25
C GLY A 111 2.96 3.35 -12.50
N ALA A 112 2.75 4.66 -12.34
CA ALA A 112 2.65 5.59 -13.46
C ALA A 112 4.01 5.94 -14.09
N THR A 113 5.10 5.77 -13.35
CA THR A 113 6.46 5.99 -13.87
C THR A 113 7.33 4.74 -13.71
N ASN A 114 8.60 4.89 -13.33
CA ASN A 114 9.51 3.75 -13.24
C ASN A 114 9.24 2.91 -11.97
N VAL A 115 9.55 1.62 -12.06
CA VAL A 115 9.64 0.72 -10.90
C VAL A 115 11.03 0.10 -10.90
N ALA A 116 11.81 0.35 -9.85
CA ALA A 116 13.19 -0.14 -9.71
C ALA A 116 13.31 -1.08 -8.50
N LEU A 117 13.84 -2.28 -8.74
CA LEU A 117 14.21 -3.25 -7.70
C LEU A 117 15.74 -3.37 -7.68
N ILE A 118 16.34 -2.94 -6.57
CA ILE A 118 17.78 -3.02 -6.32
C ILE A 118 18.17 -4.47 -5.92
N SER A 119 19.45 -4.83 -6.06
CA SER A 119 19.95 -6.20 -5.78
C SER A 119 19.44 -6.76 -4.45
N GLY A 120 18.83 -7.95 -4.53
CA GLY A 120 18.22 -8.65 -3.39
C GLY A 120 16.79 -8.21 -3.05
N ALA A 121 16.22 -7.19 -3.70
CA ALA A 121 14.81 -6.85 -3.53
C ALA A 121 13.90 -7.94 -4.12
N SER A 122 12.71 -8.10 -3.52
CA SER A 122 11.73 -9.10 -3.91
C SER A 122 10.31 -8.55 -3.97
N VAL A 123 9.54 -9.04 -4.94
CA VAL A 123 8.10 -8.78 -5.05
C VAL A 123 7.36 -10.11 -5.15
N ASN A 124 6.39 -10.31 -4.26
CA ASN A 124 5.39 -11.37 -4.37
C ASN A 124 4.10 -10.75 -4.90
N GLY A 125 3.87 -10.85 -6.21
CA GLY A 125 2.74 -10.26 -6.90
C GLY A 125 3.06 -9.91 -8.35
N ARG A 126 2.75 -8.68 -8.77
CA ARG A 126 2.91 -8.22 -10.16
C ARG A 126 3.41 -6.80 -10.21
N ILE A 127 4.19 -6.47 -11.24
CA ILE A 127 4.67 -5.11 -11.51
C ILE A 127 4.08 -4.65 -12.83
N LEU A 128 3.25 -3.61 -12.80
CA LEU A 128 2.61 -2.99 -13.95
C LEU A 128 3.01 -1.51 -13.97
N ALA A 129 4.09 -1.19 -14.70
CA ALA A 129 4.62 0.16 -14.84
C ALA A 129 4.27 0.74 -16.22
N GLN A 130 3.89 2.02 -16.29
CA GLN A 130 3.58 2.67 -17.57
C GLN A 130 4.83 3.07 -18.37
N THR A 131 5.99 3.23 -17.72
CA THR A 131 7.23 3.62 -18.42
C THR A 131 8.25 2.50 -18.47
N ALA A 132 8.83 2.11 -17.33
CA ALA A 132 9.91 1.14 -17.27
C ALA A 132 9.91 0.33 -15.97
N VAL A 133 10.39 -0.92 -16.07
CA VAL A 133 10.72 -1.77 -14.93
C VAL A 133 12.21 -2.11 -14.99
N THR A 134 12.94 -1.82 -13.92
CA THR A 134 14.38 -2.10 -13.80
C THR A 134 14.61 -3.11 -12.69
N LEU A 135 15.23 -4.25 -13.03
CA LEU A 135 15.54 -5.33 -12.10
C LEU A 135 17.06 -5.48 -11.99
N GLN A 136 17.60 -5.36 -10.78
CA GLN A 136 18.97 -5.73 -10.46
C GLN A 136 18.92 -6.94 -9.54
N GLU A 137 19.37 -8.12 -10.01
CA GLU A 137 19.46 -9.37 -9.21
C GLU A 137 18.30 -9.57 -8.21
N SER A 138 17.09 -9.29 -8.68
CA SER A 138 15.88 -9.22 -7.87
C SER A 138 14.91 -10.31 -8.27
N THR A 139 14.00 -10.64 -7.35
CA THR A 139 13.06 -11.75 -7.55
C THR A 139 11.63 -11.22 -7.66
N VAL A 140 10.90 -11.65 -8.69
CA VAL A 140 9.46 -11.39 -8.82
C VAL A 140 8.74 -12.72 -8.93
N LYS A 141 7.86 -13.02 -7.97
CA LYS A 141 7.03 -14.24 -7.95
C LYS A 141 5.58 -13.87 -8.16
N PRO A 142 4.85 -14.53 -9.08
CA PRO A 142 3.42 -14.27 -9.25
C PRO A 142 2.62 -14.67 -7.99
N ALA A 143 1.59 -13.87 -7.69
CA ALA A 143 0.56 -14.14 -6.69
C ALA A 143 -0.76 -14.59 -7.31
#